data_AF-B0NLG5-F1
#
_entry.id   AF-B0NLG5-F1
#
_cell.length_a   1.000
_cell.length_b   1.000
_cell.length_c   1.000
_cell.angle_alpha   90.00
_cell.angle_beta   90.00
_cell.angle_gamma   90.00
#
_symmetry.space_group_name_H-M   'P 1'
#
loop_
_entity.id
_entity.type
_entity.pdbx_description
1 polymer ?
#
loop_
_entity_poly.entity_id
_entity_poly.type
_entity_poly.pdbx_seq_one_letter_code
_entity_poly.pdbx_strand_id
1 'polypeptide(L)' 'MVQDFPIRGKKLFLNVRRRRWVVKDENRYVSRDWKLVAGGSRMTHEFASFLKELY' A
#
# COMPACT_ATOMS: atom_id res chain seq x y z
N MET A 1 -15.14 -7.69 0.22
CA MET A 1 -15.87 -7.70 -1.07
C MET A 1 -16.38 -6.29 -1.27
N VAL A 2 -15.95 -5.57 -2.32
CA VAL A 2 -16.44 -4.20 -2.57
C VAL A 2 -17.54 -4.31 -3.61
N GLN A 3 -18.72 -3.76 -3.29
CA GLN A 3 -19.82 -3.65 -4.23
C GLN A 3 -19.65 -2.31 -4.95
N ASP A 4 -19.28 -2.36 -6.22
CA ASP A 4 -18.99 -1.19 -7.05
C ASP A 4 -19.67 -1.35 -8.42
N PHE A 5 -19.83 -0.26 -9.18
CA PHE A 5 -20.36 -0.23 -10.54
C PHE A 5 -19.27 0.06 -11.60
N PRO A 6 -18.11 -0.63 -11.62
CA PRO A 6 -16.92 -0.05 -12.22
C PRO A 6 -16.88 -0.19 -13.75
N ILE A 7 -17.76 -0.98 -14.38
CA ILE A 7 -17.74 -1.21 -15.83
C ILE A 7 -19.15 -1.18 -16.40
N ARG A 8 -19.45 -0.14 -17.19
CA ARG A 8 -20.64 -0.03 -18.05
C ARG A 8 -21.99 -0.19 -17.31
N GLY A 9 -22.08 0.26 -16.05
CA GLY A 9 -23.34 0.34 -15.30
C GLY A 9 -23.94 -0.98 -14.81
N LYS A 10 -23.20 -2.09 -14.82
CA LYS A 10 -23.69 -3.40 -14.33
C LYS A 10 -23.17 -3.70 -12.92
N LYS A 11 -24.02 -4.31 -12.08
CA LYS A 11 -23.64 -4.83 -10.76
C LYS A 11 -22.68 -6.01 -10.93
N LEU A 12 -21.49 -5.92 -10.36
CA LEU A 12 -20.52 -7.02 -10.34
C LEU A 12 -19.79 -7.09 -9.01
N PHE A 13 -19.27 -8.28 -8.69
CA PHE A 13 -18.45 -8.50 -7.51
C PHE A 13 -16.98 -8.30 -7.84
N LEU A 14 -16.35 -7.29 -7.23
CA LEU A 14 -14.92 -7.06 -7.39
C LEU A 14 -14.13 -7.94 -6.40
N ASN A 15 -13.32 -8.86 -6.92
CA ASN A 15 -12.32 -9.58 -6.14
C ASN A 15 -10.94 -8.93 -6.33
N VAL A 16 -10.54 -8.11 -5.34
CA VAL A 16 -9.25 -7.42 -5.36
C VAL A 16 -8.13 -8.42 -5.03
N ARG A 17 -7.43 -8.89 -6.07
CA ARG A 17 -6.30 -9.84 -5.90
C ARG A 17 -4.98 -9.17 -5.53
N ARG A 18 -4.76 -7.92 -5.97
CA ARG A 18 -3.53 -7.16 -5.73
C ARG A 18 -3.85 -5.68 -5.56
N ARG A 19 -3.34 -5.05 -4.50
CA ARG A 19 -3.39 -3.59 -4.31
C ARG A 19 -1.99 -3.03 -4.55
N ARG A 20 -1.88 -2.01 -5.39
CA ARG A 20 -0.65 -1.23 -5.60
C ARG A 20 -0.89 0.19 -5.09
N TRP A 21 0.15 0.78 -4.52
CA TRP A 21 0.15 2.20 -4.16
C TRP A 21 0.90 2.97 -5.23
N VAL A 22 0.34 4.09 -5.67
CA VAL A 22 0.91 4.97 -6.69
C VAL A 22 1.03 6.36 -6.10
N VAL A 23 2.23 6.95 -6.17
CA VAL A 23 2.42 8.38 -5.91
C VAL A 23 1.92 9.12 -7.14
N LYS A 24 0.82 9.88 -7.00
CA LYS A 24 0.16 10.53 -8.14
C LYS A 24 1.05 11.56 -8.82
N ASP A 25 1.84 12.29 -8.06
CA ASP A 25 2.69 13.36 -8.57
C ASP A 25 3.84 12.82 -9.42
N GLU A 26 4.38 11.64 -9.07
CA GLU A 26 5.51 11.00 -9.77
C GLU A 26 5.08 9.87 -10.72
N ASN A 27 3.78 9.53 -10.74
CA ASN A 27 3.22 8.34 -11.36
C ASN A 27 4.01 7.05 -11.05
N ARG A 28 4.63 6.99 -9.85
CA ARG A 28 5.54 5.93 -9.45
C ARG A 28 4.84 4.91 -8.58
N TYR A 29 5.06 3.64 -8.86
CA TYR A 29 4.61 2.57 -7.98
C TYR A 29 5.48 2.52 -6.73
N VAL A 30 4.84 2.51 -5.56
CA VAL A 30 5.51 2.25 -4.28
C VAL A 30 5.44 0.75 -4.01
N SER A 31 6.60 0.12 -3.89
CA SER A 31 6.77 -1.26 -3.45
C SER A 31 7.44 -1.28 -2.09
N ARG A 32 7.50 -2.47 -1.45
CA ARG A 32 8.07 -2.68 -0.11
C ARG A 32 9.59 -2.41 -0.03
N ASP A 33 10.25 -2.04 -1.13
CA ASP A 33 11.69 -1.83 -1.17
C ASP A 33 12.07 -0.46 -0.59
N TRP A 34 11.95 -0.35 0.73
CA TRP A 34 12.27 0.85 1.47
C TRP A 34 13.78 0.91 1.70
N LYS A 35 14.49 1.75 0.93
CA LYS A 35 15.89 2.13 1.23
C LYS A 35 16.06 2.84 2.58
N LEU A 36 14.95 3.19 3.24
CA LEU A 36 14.91 3.78 4.59
C LEU A 36 15.42 2.84 5.69
N VAL A 37 15.43 1.52 5.45
CA VAL A 37 15.87 0.54 6.44
C VAL A 37 17.34 0.24 6.18
N ALA A 38 18.20 0.52 7.16
CA ALA A 38 19.62 0.18 7.09
C ALA A 38 19.79 -1.32 6.81
N GLY A 39 20.77 -1.68 5.97
CA GLY A 39 21.04 -3.07 5.62
C GLY A 39 21.27 -3.91 6.88
N GLY A 40 20.42 -4.91 7.11
CA GLY A 40 20.45 -5.77 8.29
C GLY A 40 19.39 -5.46 9.36
N SER A 41 18.74 -4.29 9.30
CA SER A 41 17.60 -3.98 10.16
C SER A 41 16.33 -4.63 9.62
N ARG A 42 15.56 -5.29 10.49
CA ARG A 42 14.23 -5.81 10.16
C ARG A 42 13.19 -4.79 10.57
N MET A 43 12.19 -4.54 9.72
CA MET A 43 10.99 -3.82 10.15
C MET A 43 10.22 -4.70 11.15
N THR A 44 10.41 -4.44 12.44
CA THR A 44 9.62 -5.04 13.51
C THR A 44 8.40 -4.18 13.82
N HIS A 45 7.42 -4.75 14.51
CA HIS A 45 6.25 -4.00 14.97
C HIS A 45 6.66 -2.84 15.89
N GLU A 46 7.59 -3.11 16.82
CA GLU A 46 8.15 -2.13 17.75
C GLU A 46 8.82 -0.97 17.02
N PHE A 47 9.62 -1.26 15.99
CA PHE A 47 10.27 -0.22 15.18
C PHE A 47 9.25 0.65 14.44
N ALA A 48 8.18 0.05 13.92
CA ALA A 48 7.11 0.80 13.28
C ALA A 48 6.32 1.66 14.27
N SER A 49 6.08 1.18 15.49
CA SER A 49 5.44 1.95 16.56
C SER A 49 6.30 3.13 17.00
N PHE A 50 7.61 2.93 17.17
CA PHE A 50 8.57 4.00 17.46
C PHE A 50 8.51 5.14 16.44
N LEU A 51 8.51 4.81 15.14
CA LEU A 51 8.42 5.82 14.08
C LEU A 51 7.09 6.58 14.05
N LYS A 52 6.00 5.96 14.50
CA LYS A 52 4.69 6.60 14.60
C LYS A 52 4.57 7.54 15.79
N GLU A 53 5.29 7.29 16.88
CA GLU A 53 5.26 8.19 18.04
C GLU A 53 6.08 9.47 17.82
N LEU A 54 7.01 9.45 16.85
CA LEU A 54 7.81 10.61 16.46
C LEU A 54 7.06 11.65 15.59
N TYR A 55 5.86 11.33 15.09
CA TYR A 55 5.07 12.17 14.17
C TYR A 55 3.58 12.16 14.52
#